data_AF-I1H615-F1
#
_entry.id   AF-I1H615-F1
#
_cell.length_a   1.000
_cell.length_b   1.000
_cell.length_c   1.000
_cell.angle_alpha   90.00
_cell.angle_beta   90.00
_cell.angle_gamma   90.00
#
_symmetry.space_group_name_H-M   'P 1'
#
loop_
_entity.id
_entity.type
_entity.pdbx_description
1 polymer ?
#
loop_
_entity_poly.entity_id
_entity_poly.type
_entity_poly.pdbx_seq_one_letter_code
_entity_poly.pdbx_strand_id
1 'polypeptide(L)'
;MDVSGEQHYDIRHDIFKKRIDHLGNVIESRKDGVGSPKIERPLQNHGGRLDHNEAYCGSCYGSEESDDQCCNSCEEVRDAYRKKGWALTNVESIDQCKREGFVQRLKDEQGEGCNIHGFVDVNKVAGNFHFAPGKHLDQSFNFLQDMLNFQPENYNISHKINKLSFGKEFPGVVNPLDGVEWKQEQATGLTGMYQYFVKVVPTIYTDIRGRKIHSNQFSVTEHFREAIGFPRPPPGVYFFYEFSPIKVDFTEENTSLLHFLTNICAIVGGIFTVAGIIDSFVYHGHRAIKKKMEIGKLG
;
A
#
# COMPACT_ATOMS: atom_id res chain seq x y z
N MET A 1 1.01 -5.90 13.66
CA MET A 1 1.43 -6.79 14.77
C MET A 1 2.81 -7.31 14.46
N ASP A 2 3.72 -7.28 15.42
CA ASP A 2 5.04 -7.88 15.27
C ASP A 2 5.24 -9.11 16.16
N VAL A 3 6.36 -9.82 15.98
CA VAL A 3 6.70 -11.01 16.80
C VAL A 3 6.96 -10.70 18.27
N SER A 4 7.14 -9.43 18.64
CA SER A 4 7.24 -9.00 20.05
C SER A 4 5.87 -8.83 20.70
N GLY A 5 4.79 -8.98 19.92
CA GLY A 5 3.42 -8.78 20.38
C GLY A 5 2.95 -7.33 20.28
N GLU A 6 3.75 -6.42 19.71
CA GLU A 6 3.38 -5.02 19.56
C GLU A 6 2.34 -4.88 18.46
N GLN A 7 1.22 -4.22 18.79
CA GLN A 7 0.08 -4.01 17.92
C GLN A 7 -0.27 -2.54 17.87
N HIS A 8 -0.32 -1.99 16.67
CA HIS A 8 -0.76 -0.62 16.42
C HIS A 8 -2.00 -0.69 15.54
N TYR A 9 -3.06 0.01 15.95
CA TYR A 9 -4.36 0.00 15.28
C TYR A 9 -4.77 1.42 14.92
N ASP A 10 -5.35 1.59 13.72
CA ASP A 10 -5.90 2.86 13.23
C ASP A 10 -4.98 4.06 13.52
N ILE A 11 -3.69 3.94 13.17
CA ILE A 11 -2.66 4.96 13.43
C ILE A 11 -3.12 6.28 12.78
N ARG A 12 -3.55 7.26 13.58
CA ARG A 12 -4.11 8.53 13.08
C ARG A 12 -3.10 9.67 12.95
N HIS A 13 -1.95 9.56 13.59
CA HIS A 13 -0.99 10.67 13.67
C HIS A 13 -0.08 10.74 12.44
N ASP A 14 0.30 9.58 11.87
CA ASP A 14 1.25 9.52 10.75
C ASP A 14 0.68 8.90 9.46
N ILE A 15 -0.56 8.42 9.48
CA ILE A 15 -1.27 7.89 8.30
C ILE A 15 -2.48 8.77 7.97
N PHE A 16 -2.53 9.21 6.73
CA PHE A 16 -3.61 10.05 6.20
C PHE A 16 -4.41 9.27 5.16
N LYS A 17 -5.73 9.29 5.32
CA LYS A 17 -6.69 8.63 4.44
C LYS A 17 -7.47 9.70 3.68
N LYS A 18 -7.53 9.60 2.35
CA LYS A 18 -8.33 10.48 1.49
C LYS A 18 -9.27 9.63 0.64
N ARG A 19 -10.55 9.99 0.62
CA ARG A 19 -11.53 9.36 -0.27
C ARG A 19 -11.20 9.68 -1.72
N ILE A 20 -11.36 8.69 -2.59
CA ILE A 20 -11.15 8.85 -4.02
C ILE A 20 -12.33 8.27 -4.79
N ASP A 21 -12.64 8.85 -5.95
CA ASP A 21 -13.64 8.30 -6.86
C ASP A 21 -13.09 7.06 -7.60
N HIS A 22 -13.95 6.42 -8.39
CA HIS A 22 -13.60 5.27 -9.23
C HIS A 22 -12.53 5.57 -10.31
N LEU A 23 -12.22 6.85 -10.57
CA LEU A 23 -11.19 7.31 -11.50
C LEU A 23 -9.87 7.67 -10.79
N GLY A 24 -9.85 7.65 -9.45
CA GLY A 24 -8.70 8.00 -8.63
C GLY A 24 -8.57 9.49 -8.28
N ASN A 25 -9.59 10.31 -8.56
CA ASN A 25 -9.61 11.72 -8.15
C ASN A 25 -9.99 11.83 -6.68
N VAL A 26 -9.37 12.77 -5.96
CA VAL A 26 -9.67 13.02 -4.54
C VAL A 26 -11.06 13.63 -4.41
N ILE A 27 -11.90 12.98 -3.61
CA ILE A 27 -13.19 13.51 -3.17
C ILE A 27 -12.90 14.29 -1.88
N GLU A 28 -13.35 15.55 -1.81
CA GLU A 28 -13.19 16.37 -0.62
C GLU A 28 -13.80 15.64 0.60
N SER A 29 -13.02 15.50 1.68
CA SER A 29 -13.53 14.95 2.92
C SER A 29 -14.69 15.82 3.38
N ARG A 30 -15.92 15.28 3.38
CA ARG A 30 -17.01 15.93 4.12
C ARG A 30 -16.48 16.17 5.52
N LYS A 31 -16.58 17.40 6.02
CA LYS A 31 -16.23 17.70 7.40
C LYS A 31 -16.98 16.69 8.27
N ASP A 32 -16.25 15.82 8.95
CA ASP A 32 -16.77 15.03 10.06
C ASP A 32 -17.12 16.05 11.16
N GLY A 33 -18.32 16.61 11.06
CA GLY A 33 -18.62 17.87 11.71
C GLY A 33 -20.10 18.20 11.62
N VAL A 34 -20.85 17.60 12.54
CA VAL A 34 -22.01 18.20 13.24
C VAL A 34 -22.95 18.97 12.32
N GLY A 35 -23.87 18.24 11.69
CA GLY A 35 -24.93 18.81 10.88
C GLY A 35 -25.94 17.78 10.42
N SER A 36 -26.20 16.75 11.23
CA SER A 36 -27.33 15.86 10.99
C SER A 36 -28.60 16.73 10.96
N PRO A 37 -29.54 16.49 10.03
CA PRO A 37 -30.78 17.26 9.99
C PRO A 37 -31.42 17.27 11.39
N LYS A 38 -31.64 18.47 11.94
CA LYS A 38 -32.28 18.64 13.25
C LYS A 38 -33.73 18.18 13.10
N ILE A 39 -34.04 17.01 13.63
CA ILE A 39 -35.43 16.61 13.85
C ILE A 39 -35.95 17.50 14.97
N GLU A 40 -37.10 18.14 14.79
CA GLU A 40 -37.63 19.10 15.76
C GLU A 40 -37.94 18.46 17.13
N ARG A 41 -38.19 17.13 17.16
CA ARG A 41 -38.57 16.39 18.38
C ARG A 41 -38.15 14.89 18.35
N PRO A 42 -36.86 14.55 18.45
CA PRO A 42 -36.40 13.15 18.49
C PRO A 42 -36.89 12.42 19.75
N LEU A 43 -37.00 11.08 19.67
CA LEU A 43 -37.34 10.25 20.83
C LEU A 43 -36.15 10.19 21.80
N GLN A 44 -36.45 10.28 23.09
CA GLN A 44 -35.46 10.17 24.16
C GLN A 44 -35.42 8.77 24.77
N ASN A 45 -34.29 8.41 25.40
CA ASN A 45 -34.09 7.11 26.05
C ASN A 45 -35.17 6.78 27.10
N HIS A 46 -35.61 7.78 27.88
CA HIS A 46 -36.59 7.61 28.96
C HIS A 46 -38.07 7.65 28.48
N GLY A 47 -38.30 7.68 27.17
CA GLY A 47 -39.62 7.88 26.58
C GLY A 47 -40.02 9.36 26.53
N GLY A 48 -40.80 9.73 25.52
CA GLY A 48 -41.15 11.14 25.24
C GLY A 48 -40.33 11.75 24.12
N ARG A 49 -40.76 12.94 23.67
CA ARG A 49 -40.14 13.71 22.59
C ARG A 49 -39.40 14.89 23.18
N LEU A 50 -38.23 15.24 22.62
CA LEU A 50 -37.45 16.39 23.06
C LEU A 50 -38.31 17.66 23.14
N ASP A 51 -38.32 18.29 24.31
CA ASP A 51 -38.94 19.61 24.53
C ASP A 51 -37.88 20.72 24.51
N HIS A 52 -38.32 21.98 24.35
CA HIS A 52 -37.45 23.12 24.01
C HIS A 52 -36.31 23.45 24.98
N ASN A 53 -36.24 22.81 26.17
CA ASN A 53 -35.23 23.04 27.19
C ASN A 53 -34.49 21.76 27.67
N GLU A 54 -34.70 20.62 27.02
CA GLU A 54 -34.05 19.35 27.42
C GLU A 54 -32.82 19.05 26.55
N ALA A 55 -31.79 18.46 27.17
CA ALA A 55 -30.65 17.94 26.45
C ALA A 55 -31.02 16.59 25.82
N TYR A 56 -30.75 16.42 24.54
CA TYR A 56 -31.03 15.15 23.85
C TYR A 56 -30.20 14.01 24.45
N CYS A 57 -30.88 12.96 24.89
CA CYS A 57 -30.30 11.70 25.31
C CYS A 57 -30.92 10.55 24.49
N GLY A 58 -30.18 10.05 23.50
CA GLY A 58 -30.60 8.92 22.68
C GLY A 58 -30.38 7.57 23.38
N SER A 59 -31.21 6.56 23.03
CA SER A 59 -31.04 5.19 23.53
C SER A 59 -29.87 4.49 22.84
N CYS A 60 -29.13 3.67 23.60
CA CYS A 60 -28.15 2.73 23.06
C CYS A 60 -28.78 1.35 22.80
N TYR A 61 -30.12 1.24 22.75
CA TYR A 61 -30.86 0.03 22.36
C TYR A 61 -30.50 -1.21 23.19
N GLY A 62 -30.31 -1.05 24.50
CA GLY A 62 -29.96 -2.15 25.42
C GLY A 62 -28.47 -2.41 25.56
N SER A 63 -27.61 -1.66 24.86
CA SER A 63 -26.16 -1.75 24.96
C SER A 63 -25.53 -0.80 25.98
N GLU A 64 -26.36 -0.11 26.78
CA GLU A 64 -25.93 0.76 27.86
C GLU A 64 -25.10 -0.01 28.92
N GLU A 65 -24.04 0.62 29.43
CA GLU A 65 -23.24 0.17 30.58
C GLU A 65 -23.80 0.69 31.91
N SER A 66 -24.46 1.86 31.87
CA SER A 66 -25.09 2.52 33.02
C SER A 66 -26.42 3.15 32.61
N ASP A 67 -27.34 3.31 33.55
CA ASP A 67 -28.67 3.89 33.31
C ASP A 67 -28.63 5.34 32.76
N ASP A 68 -27.55 6.07 33.05
CA ASP A 68 -27.32 7.44 32.57
C ASP A 68 -26.59 7.53 31.21
N GLN A 69 -26.26 6.40 30.57
CA GLN A 69 -25.53 6.41 29.30
C GLN A 69 -26.47 6.77 28.15
N CYS A 70 -26.12 7.85 27.44
CA CYS A 70 -26.81 8.28 26.22
C CYS A 70 -25.96 7.97 24.99
N CYS A 71 -26.58 7.46 23.92
CA CYS A 71 -25.97 7.36 22.60
C CYS A 71 -26.63 8.35 21.66
N ASN A 72 -25.93 9.44 21.36
CA ASN A 72 -26.47 10.57 20.62
C ASN A 72 -26.15 10.52 19.12
N SER A 73 -25.15 9.75 18.72
CA SER A 73 -24.75 9.54 17.32
C SER A 73 -24.84 8.07 16.91
N CYS A 74 -24.93 7.81 15.61
CA CYS A 74 -24.87 6.44 15.08
C CYS A 74 -23.53 5.77 15.44
N GLU A 75 -22.45 6.54 15.51
CA GLU A 75 -21.13 6.06 15.94
C GLU A 75 -21.14 5.64 17.41
N GLU A 76 -21.74 6.42 18.31
CA GLU A 76 -21.86 6.06 19.73
C GLU A 76 -22.68 4.77 19.95
N VAL A 77 -23.80 4.59 19.22
CA VAL A 77 -24.59 3.35 19.29
C VAL A 77 -23.75 2.16 18.82
N ARG A 78 -23.00 2.31 17.72
CA ARG A 78 -22.11 1.26 17.21
C ARG A 78 -21.00 0.91 18.18
N ASP A 79 -20.38 1.91 18.80
CA ASP A 79 -19.33 1.71 19.79
C ASP A 79 -19.88 0.99 21.04
N ALA A 80 -21.08 1.33 21.49
CA ALA A 80 -21.74 0.64 22.61
C ALA A 80 -22.06 -0.83 22.29
N TYR A 81 -22.65 -1.12 21.13
CA TYR A 81 -22.90 -2.48 20.65
C TYR A 81 -21.61 -3.30 20.57
N ARG A 82 -20.57 -2.68 20.00
CA ARG A 82 -19.25 -3.26 19.84
C ARG A 82 -18.61 -3.63 21.18
N LYS A 83 -18.75 -2.80 22.22
CA LYS A 83 -18.27 -3.13 23.57
C LYS A 83 -19.00 -4.34 24.20
N LYS A 84 -20.30 -4.51 23.90
CA LYS A 84 -21.09 -5.69 24.32
C LYS A 84 -20.86 -6.91 23.43
N GLY A 85 -20.10 -6.77 22.34
CA GLY A 85 -19.89 -7.82 21.34
C GLY A 85 -21.11 -8.12 20.47
N TRP A 86 -22.03 -7.17 20.36
CA TRP A 86 -23.23 -7.28 19.52
C TRP A 86 -22.96 -6.72 18.13
N ALA A 87 -23.53 -7.36 17.10
CA ALA A 87 -23.47 -6.88 15.74
C ALA A 87 -24.69 -5.98 15.42
N LEU A 88 -24.48 -4.97 14.57
CA LEU A 88 -25.54 -4.05 14.16
C LEU A 88 -26.37 -4.67 13.02
N THR A 89 -27.45 -5.39 13.34
CA THR A 89 -28.22 -6.16 12.34
C THR A 89 -29.30 -5.34 11.62
N ASN A 90 -29.89 -4.33 12.27
CA ASN A 90 -31.01 -3.57 11.73
C ASN A 90 -30.78 -2.07 11.84
N VAL A 91 -29.86 -1.55 11.03
CA VAL A 91 -29.43 -0.14 11.03
C VAL A 91 -30.59 0.84 10.78
N GLU A 92 -31.61 0.42 10.02
CA GLU A 92 -32.78 1.26 9.72
C GLU A 92 -33.72 1.44 10.92
N SER A 93 -33.63 0.55 11.92
CA SER A 93 -34.38 0.66 13.18
C SER A 93 -33.75 1.61 14.19
N ILE A 94 -32.50 2.03 13.96
CA ILE A 94 -31.74 2.92 14.84
C ILE A 94 -31.97 4.37 14.40
N ASP A 95 -32.63 5.16 15.24
CA ASP A 95 -33.03 6.54 14.94
C ASP A 95 -31.83 7.43 14.61
N GLN A 96 -30.75 7.30 15.39
CA GLN A 96 -29.50 8.03 15.20
C GLN A 96 -28.89 7.73 13.81
N CYS A 97 -28.85 6.46 13.41
CA CYS A 97 -28.32 6.04 12.11
C CYS A 97 -29.21 6.45 10.94
N LYS A 98 -30.53 6.38 11.11
CA LYS A 98 -31.51 6.83 10.12
C LYS A 98 -31.46 8.35 9.91
N ARG A 99 -31.43 9.12 11.01
CA ARG A 99 -31.33 10.58 11.00
C ARG A 99 -30.05 11.08 10.33
N GLU A 100 -28.94 10.41 10.59
CA GLU A 100 -27.66 10.72 9.97
C GLU A 100 -27.52 10.16 8.54
N GLY A 101 -28.58 9.52 8.01
CA GLY A 101 -28.57 8.93 6.68
C GLY A 101 -27.46 7.91 6.48
N PHE A 102 -27.10 7.13 7.50
CA PHE A 102 -25.94 6.22 7.47
C PHE A 102 -26.03 5.21 6.31
N VAL A 103 -27.20 4.61 6.08
CA VAL A 103 -27.41 3.67 4.96
C VAL A 103 -27.29 4.39 3.61
N GLN A 104 -27.76 5.63 3.49
CA GLN A 104 -27.62 6.41 2.27
C GLN A 104 -26.15 6.78 2.03
N ARG A 105 -25.41 7.18 3.07
CA ARG A 105 -23.97 7.43 3.00
C ARG A 105 -23.20 6.22 2.49
N LEU A 106 -23.50 5.04 3.01
CA LEU A 106 -22.87 3.79 2.54
C LEU A 106 -23.18 3.50 1.06
N LYS A 107 -24.40 3.81 0.59
CA LYS A 107 -24.77 3.69 -0.82
C LYS A 107 -24.06 4.71 -1.70
N ASP A 108 -23.97 5.95 -1.24
CA ASP A 108 -23.24 7.02 -1.95
C ASP A 108 -21.74 6.73 -2.03
N GLU A 109 -21.19 6.02 -1.04
CA GLU A 109 -19.79 5.56 -0.98
C GLU A 109 -19.51 4.31 -1.83
N GLN A 110 -20.52 3.71 -2.46
CA GLN A 110 -20.31 2.55 -3.32
C GLN A 110 -19.48 2.91 -4.55
N GLY A 111 -18.42 2.13 -4.79
CA GLY A 111 -17.51 2.35 -5.90
C GLY A 111 -16.44 3.42 -5.63
N GLU A 112 -16.41 4.00 -4.43
CA GLU A 112 -15.29 4.82 -3.98
C GLU A 112 -14.09 3.95 -3.56
N GLY A 113 -12.91 4.57 -3.58
CA GLY A 113 -11.68 4.01 -3.04
C GLY A 113 -11.11 4.88 -1.91
N CYS A 114 -9.96 4.45 -1.38
CA CYS A 114 -9.22 5.19 -0.37
C CYS A 114 -7.75 5.31 -0.78
N ASN A 115 -7.25 6.54 -0.87
CA ASN A 115 -5.83 6.83 -1.01
C ASN A 115 -5.21 6.99 0.38
N ILE A 116 -4.28 6.10 0.72
CA ILE A 116 -3.60 6.04 2.01
C ILE A 116 -2.14 6.40 1.80
N HIS A 117 -1.63 7.35 2.57
CA HIS A 117 -0.23 7.72 2.56
C HIS A 117 0.22 8.11 3.97
N GLY A 118 1.50 7.89 4.26
CA GLY A 118 2.05 8.17 5.58
C GLY A 118 3.30 7.34 5.86
N PHE A 119 3.72 7.35 7.12
CA PHE A 119 4.87 6.60 7.61
C PHE A 119 4.47 5.86 8.89
N VAL A 120 5.13 4.74 9.15
CA VAL A 120 4.94 3.99 10.39
C VAL A 120 6.31 3.56 10.89
N ASP A 121 6.63 3.94 12.11
CA ASP A 121 7.81 3.43 12.80
C ASP A 121 7.50 2.04 13.34
N VAL A 122 8.35 1.08 12.96
CA VAL A 122 8.22 -0.32 13.36
C VAL A 122 9.53 -0.83 13.94
N ASN A 123 9.44 -1.79 14.85
CA ASN A 123 10.59 -2.53 15.31
C ASN A 123 11.25 -3.29 14.15
N LYS A 124 12.59 -3.45 14.22
CA LYS A 124 13.36 -4.21 13.24
C LYS A 124 13.27 -5.72 13.47
N VAL A 125 12.04 -6.22 13.61
CA VAL A 125 11.70 -7.63 13.81
C VAL A 125 10.67 -8.04 12.77
N ALA A 126 10.38 -9.34 12.65
CA ALA A 126 9.33 -9.80 11.75
C ALA A 126 7.96 -9.29 12.20
N GLY A 127 7.12 -8.88 11.24
CA GLY A 127 5.80 -8.36 11.55
C GLY A 127 4.89 -8.28 10.33
N ASN A 128 3.71 -7.72 10.54
CA ASN A 128 2.76 -7.44 9.46
C ASN A 128 1.99 -6.15 9.68
N PHE A 129 1.66 -5.51 8.56
CA PHE A 129 0.63 -4.48 8.47
C PHE A 129 -0.37 -4.87 7.38
N HIS A 130 -1.62 -4.45 7.52
CA HIS A 130 -2.67 -4.83 6.58
C HIS A 130 -3.74 -3.76 6.47
N PHE A 131 -4.42 -3.75 5.33
CA PHE A 131 -5.58 -2.93 5.04
C PHE A 131 -6.78 -3.86 4.87
N ALA A 132 -7.74 -3.75 5.78
CA ALA A 132 -8.96 -4.54 5.77
C ALA A 132 -10.18 -3.61 5.98
N PRO A 133 -11.36 -3.97 5.46
CA PRO A 133 -12.57 -3.21 5.69
C PRO A 133 -13.02 -3.33 7.16
N GLY A 134 -13.68 -2.28 7.65
CA GLY A 134 -14.19 -2.19 9.03
C GLY A 134 -13.25 -1.47 10.01
N LYS A 135 -13.76 -1.16 11.21
CA LYS A 135 -12.96 -0.64 12.34
C LYS A 135 -12.52 -1.80 13.23
N HIS A 136 -11.23 -1.96 13.48
CA HIS A 136 -10.67 -3.08 14.27
C HIS A 136 -11.22 -3.14 15.69
N LEU A 137 -11.61 -4.33 16.17
CA LEU A 137 -11.95 -4.66 17.57
C LEU A 137 -10.92 -5.64 18.14
N ASP A 138 -10.47 -5.39 19.36
CA ASP A 138 -9.55 -6.23 20.16
C ASP A 138 -10.09 -7.60 20.60
N GLN A 139 -11.11 -8.15 19.94
CA GLN A 139 -11.65 -9.46 20.30
C GLN A 139 -11.99 -10.30 19.07
N SER A 140 -11.27 -11.41 18.97
CA SER A 140 -11.12 -12.34 17.85
C SER A 140 -12.39 -13.06 17.37
N PHE A 141 -13.57 -12.76 17.93
CA PHE A 141 -14.82 -13.44 17.59
C PHE A 141 -15.84 -12.57 16.81
N ASN A 142 -15.79 -11.24 16.92
CA ASN A 142 -16.86 -10.38 16.39
C ASN A 142 -16.52 -9.67 15.06
N PHE A 143 -15.24 -9.69 14.63
CA PHE A 143 -14.85 -9.16 13.31
C PHE A 143 -15.47 -9.97 12.16
N LEU A 144 -15.65 -11.28 12.33
CA LEU A 144 -16.37 -12.11 11.35
C LEU A 144 -17.84 -11.69 11.23
N GLN A 145 -18.50 -11.35 12.35
CA GLN A 145 -19.95 -11.09 12.36
C GLN A 145 -20.33 -9.70 11.82
N ASP A 146 -19.50 -8.68 12.07
CA ASP A 146 -19.73 -7.33 11.54
C ASP A 146 -19.48 -7.26 10.01
N MET A 147 -18.54 -8.07 9.50
CA MET A 147 -18.33 -8.32 8.06
C MET A 147 -19.50 -9.07 7.41
N LEU A 148 -20.09 -10.04 8.12
CA LEU A 148 -21.18 -10.88 7.60
C LEU A 148 -22.51 -10.11 7.46
N ASN A 149 -22.75 -9.09 8.27
CA ASN A 149 -24.05 -8.42 8.35
C ASN A 149 -24.20 -7.17 7.45
N PHE A 150 -23.09 -6.58 6.96
CA PHE A 150 -23.10 -5.37 6.13
C PHE A 150 -23.01 -5.62 4.60
N GLN A 151 -23.45 -6.80 4.15
CA GLN A 151 -23.35 -7.36 2.78
C GLN A 151 -22.15 -8.33 2.61
N PRO A 152 -22.38 -9.66 2.60
CA PRO A 152 -21.30 -10.65 2.62
C PRO A 152 -20.69 -11.02 1.26
N GLU A 153 -20.98 -10.32 0.16
CA GLU A 153 -20.65 -10.88 -1.17
C GLU A 153 -19.94 -9.85 -2.06
N ASN A 154 -18.63 -9.63 -1.84
CA ASN A 154 -17.66 -8.93 -2.75
C ASN A 154 -17.13 -7.59 -2.25
N TYR A 155 -16.31 -7.60 -1.20
CA TYR A 155 -15.38 -6.47 -1.00
C TYR A 155 -14.37 -6.45 -2.14
N ASN A 156 -14.29 -5.32 -2.82
CA ASN A 156 -13.26 -5.11 -3.83
C ASN A 156 -11.93 -4.79 -3.13
N ILE A 157 -10.99 -5.73 -3.20
CA ILE A 157 -9.63 -5.57 -2.66
C ILE A 157 -8.61 -5.16 -3.73
N SER A 158 -9.07 -4.72 -4.90
CA SER A 158 -8.21 -4.13 -5.93
C SER A 158 -7.49 -2.91 -5.36
N HIS A 159 -6.20 -2.80 -5.65
CA HIS A 159 -5.38 -1.75 -5.08
C HIS A 159 -4.20 -1.42 -6.00
N LYS A 160 -3.68 -0.21 -5.80
CA LYS A 160 -2.48 0.28 -6.47
C LYS A 160 -1.50 0.76 -5.40
N ILE A 161 -0.31 0.19 -5.41
CA ILE A 161 0.77 0.63 -4.54
C ILE A 161 1.50 1.74 -5.28
N ASN A 162 1.28 2.98 -4.86
CA ASN A 162 1.97 4.12 -5.48
C ASN A 162 3.45 4.12 -5.12
N LYS A 163 3.76 3.89 -3.84
CA LYS A 163 5.11 3.88 -3.31
C LYS A 163 5.19 3.08 -2.01
N LEU A 164 6.17 2.20 -1.88
CA LEU A 164 6.49 1.52 -0.63
C LEU A 164 8.01 1.48 -0.43
N SER A 165 8.47 1.98 0.71
CA SER A 165 9.90 2.01 1.03
C SER A 165 10.15 1.68 2.50
N PHE A 166 11.30 1.09 2.80
CA PHE A 166 11.74 0.76 4.16
C PHE A 166 12.95 1.61 4.53
N GLY A 167 12.75 2.73 5.22
CA GLY A 167 13.81 3.66 5.59
C GLY A 167 14.02 4.77 4.55
N LYS A 168 15.23 5.31 4.45
CA LYS A 168 15.55 6.49 3.63
C LYS A 168 15.90 6.10 2.20
N GLU A 169 15.36 6.78 1.19
CA GLU A 169 15.77 6.51 -0.19
C GLU A 169 17.23 6.88 -0.45
N PHE A 170 17.88 6.12 -1.33
CA PHE A 170 19.25 6.36 -1.79
C PHE A 170 19.31 6.27 -3.32
N PRO A 171 20.29 6.92 -3.98
CA PRO A 171 20.40 6.92 -5.44
C PRO A 171 20.49 5.51 -6.02
N GLY A 172 19.68 5.23 -7.06
CA GLY A 172 19.66 3.95 -7.75
C GLY A 172 18.83 2.86 -7.06
N VAL A 173 18.18 3.14 -5.92
CA VAL A 173 17.23 2.19 -5.32
C VAL A 173 16.00 2.05 -6.23
N VAL A 174 15.59 0.80 -6.47
CA VAL A 174 14.35 0.47 -7.19
C VAL A 174 13.54 -0.42 -6.27
N ASN A 175 12.41 0.08 -5.77
CA ASN A 175 11.52 -0.72 -4.93
C ASN A 175 10.59 -1.55 -5.84
N PRO A 176 10.46 -2.87 -5.61
CA PRO A 176 9.71 -3.76 -6.50
C PRO A 176 8.19 -3.51 -6.51
N LEU A 177 7.64 -2.83 -5.50
CA LEU A 177 6.19 -2.56 -5.40
C LEU A 177 5.80 -1.15 -5.83
N ASP A 178 6.74 -0.31 -6.27
CA ASP A 178 6.42 1.05 -6.71
C ASP A 178 5.64 1.01 -8.03
N GLY A 179 4.41 1.52 -8.03
CA GLY A 179 3.53 1.58 -9.20
C GLY A 179 2.79 0.28 -9.52
N VAL A 180 2.91 -0.76 -8.69
CA VAL A 180 2.23 -2.05 -8.90
C VAL A 180 0.73 -1.91 -8.68
N GLU A 181 -0.06 -2.46 -9.60
CA GLU A 181 -1.52 -2.47 -9.54
C GLU A 181 -2.03 -3.91 -9.63
N TRP A 182 -2.91 -4.27 -8.71
CA TRP A 182 -3.61 -5.55 -8.73
C TRP A 182 -5.12 -5.31 -8.76
N LYS A 183 -5.80 -5.97 -9.71
CA LYS A 183 -7.25 -5.94 -9.86
C LYS A 183 -7.82 -7.30 -9.57
N GLN A 184 -8.84 -7.33 -8.73
CA GLN A 184 -9.60 -8.53 -8.46
C GLN A 184 -10.43 -8.89 -9.69
N GLU A 185 -10.23 -10.10 -10.20
CA GLU A 185 -11.00 -10.59 -11.33
C GLU A 185 -12.43 -10.93 -10.86
N GLN A 186 -13.42 -10.31 -11.49
CA GLN A 186 -14.84 -10.41 -11.09
C GLN A 186 -15.43 -11.82 -11.30
N ALA A 187 -14.74 -12.68 -12.04
CA ALA A 187 -15.25 -13.97 -12.51
C ALA A 187 -15.48 -15.00 -11.39
N THR A 188 -14.78 -14.90 -10.25
CA THR A 188 -14.92 -15.87 -9.16
C THR A 188 -15.92 -15.45 -8.08
N GLY A 189 -16.33 -14.17 -8.02
CA GLY A 189 -17.30 -13.68 -7.03
C GLY A 189 -16.96 -14.00 -5.58
N LEU A 190 -15.68 -14.29 -5.29
CA LEU A 190 -15.21 -14.70 -3.98
C LEU A 190 -14.25 -13.64 -3.47
N THR A 191 -14.57 -13.10 -2.30
CA THR A 191 -13.67 -12.20 -1.58
C THR A 191 -12.47 -13.00 -1.05
N GLY A 192 -11.29 -12.40 -0.96
CA GLY A 192 -10.08 -13.11 -0.51
C GLY A 192 -9.08 -12.17 0.16
N MET A 193 -7.93 -12.75 0.54
CA MET A 193 -6.80 -12.00 1.08
C MET A 193 -5.67 -11.95 0.05
N TYR A 194 -5.18 -10.75 -0.24
CA TYR A 194 -3.99 -10.56 -1.07
C TYR A 194 -2.78 -10.35 -0.18
N GLN A 195 -1.73 -11.16 -0.35
CA GLN A 195 -0.58 -11.21 0.55
C GLN A 195 0.71 -10.85 -0.19
N TYR A 196 1.43 -9.88 0.36
CA TYR A 196 2.80 -9.55 0.02
C TYR A 196 3.73 -10.06 1.11
N PHE A 197 4.67 -10.93 0.75
CA PHE A 197 5.75 -11.35 1.63
C PHE A 197 7.01 -10.56 1.28
N VAL A 198 7.34 -9.61 2.13
CA VAL A 198 8.41 -8.64 1.96
C VAL A 198 9.64 -9.09 2.75
N LYS A 199 10.76 -9.34 2.06
CA LYS A 199 12.05 -9.63 2.69
C LYS A 199 12.91 -8.37 2.66
N VAL A 200 13.08 -7.74 3.81
CA VAL A 200 13.79 -6.47 3.99
C VAL A 200 15.29 -6.73 4.21
N VAL A 201 16.15 -6.16 3.38
CA VAL A 201 17.60 -6.32 3.42
C VAL A 201 18.25 -5.00 3.86
N PRO A 202 18.84 -4.94 5.08
CA PRO A 202 19.58 -3.76 5.53
C PRO A 202 20.68 -3.40 4.54
N THR A 203 20.71 -2.13 4.13
CA THR A 203 21.62 -1.64 3.09
C THR A 203 22.32 -0.36 3.54
N ILE A 204 23.64 -0.29 3.39
CA ILE A 204 24.40 0.93 3.62
C ILE A 204 24.93 1.43 2.29
N TYR A 205 24.49 2.61 1.88
CA TYR A 205 25.01 3.28 0.69
C TYR A 205 26.06 4.33 1.09
N THR A 206 27.24 4.26 0.49
CA THR A 206 28.35 5.19 0.68
C THR A 206 28.57 5.96 -0.60
N ASP A 207 28.28 7.26 -0.55
CA ASP A 207 28.50 8.24 -1.63
C ASP A 207 30.00 8.40 -1.94
N ILE A 208 30.37 8.94 -3.11
CA ILE A 208 31.74 9.28 -3.51
C ILE A 208 32.46 10.20 -2.52
N ARG A 209 31.70 10.96 -1.71
CA ARG A 209 32.21 11.84 -0.64
C ARG A 209 32.40 11.12 0.70
N GLY A 210 32.14 9.83 0.78
CA GLY A 210 32.20 9.02 2.00
C GLY A 210 30.99 9.18 2.94
N ARG A 211 29.92 9.85 2.50
CA ARG A 211 28.68 9.98 3.30
C ARG A 211 27.93 8.65 3.29
N LYS A 212 27.60 8.14 4.48
CA LYS A 212 26.88 6.87 4.65
C LYS A 212 25.39 7.11 4.87
N ILE A 213 24.56 6.44 4.09
CA ILE A 213 23.10 6.40 4.22
C ILE A 213 22.72 5.00 4.66
N HIS A 214 22.17 4.88 5.87
CA HIS A 214 21.60 3.64 6.38
C HIS A 214 20.15 3.52 5.91
N SER A 215 19.87 2.51 5.11
CA SER A 215 18.55 2.26 4.54
C SER A 215 18.28 0.75 4.43
N ASN A 216 17.23 0.37 3.73
CA ASN A 216 16.91 -1.00 3.40
C ASN A 216 16.48 -1.08 1.93
N GLN A 217 16.75 -2.24 1.35
CA GLN A 217 16.12 -2.70 0.12
C GLN A 217 15.14 -3.82 0.49
N PHE A 218 14.30 -4.25 -0.43
CA PHE A 218 13.47 -5.41 -0.20
C PHE A 218 13.16 -6.17 -1.48
N SER A 219 12.89 -7.46 -1.33
CA SER A 219 12.27 -8.30 -2.36
C SER A 219 10.88 -8.72 -1.91
N VAL A 220 10.03 -9.09 -2.87
CA VAL A 220 8.63 -9.41 -2.61
C VAL A 220 8.22 -10.68 -3.34
N THR A 221 7.41 -11.48 -2.66
CA THR A 221 6.59 -12.52 -3.29
C THR A 221 5.12 -12.26 -3.02
N GLU A 222 4.28 -12.56 -4.00
CA GLU A 222 2.86 -12.25 -3.99
C GLU A 222 2.04 -13.54 -3.95
N HIS A 223 0.98 -13.55 -3.16
CA HIS A 223 0.08 -14.68 -3.08
C HIS A 223 -1.35 -14.22 -2.80
N PHE A 224 -2.29 -14.61 -3.66
CA PHE A 224 -3.71 -14.42 -3.42
C PHE A 224 -4.31 -15.69 -2.83
N ARG A 225 -4.95 -15.57 -1.67
CA ARG A 225 -5.75 -16.65 -1.08
C ARG A 225 -7.22 -16.32 -1.17
N GLU A 226 -7.92 -17.07 -2.01
CA GLU A 226 -9.37 -17.02 -2.12
C GLU A 226 -10.03 -17.52 -0.83
N ALA A 227 -11.19 -16.95 -0.46
CA ALA A 227 -11.94 -17.42 0.70
C ALA A 227 -12.75 -18.70 0.41
N ILE A 228 -12.07 -19.73 -0.09
CA ILE A 228 -12.65 -21.06 -0.32
C ILE A 228 -12.46 -21.91 0.94
N GLY A 229 -13.57 -22.40 1.52
CA GLY A 229 -13.57 -23.29 2.68
C GLY A 229 -13.62 -22.58 4.04
N PHE A 230 -13.65 -23.37 5.12
CA PHE A 230 -13.65 -22.89 6.51
C PHE A 230 -12.32 -23.20 7.20
N PRO A 231 -11.74 -22.27 7.97
CA PRO A 231 -12.19 -20.89 8.20
C PRO A 231 -11.88 -19.97 7.01
N ARG A 232 -12.82 -19.06 6.69
CA ARG A 232 -12.64 -18.08 5.61
C ARG A 232 -11.60 -17.03 6.04
N PRO A 233 -10.55 -16.77 5.23
CA PRO A 233 -9.62 -15.68 5.51
C PRO A 233 -10.35 -14.33 5.45
N PRO A 234 -10.06 -13.42 6.40
CA PRO A 234 -10.62 -12.07 6.37
C PRO A 234 -10.10 -11.31 5.14
N PRO A 235 -10.98 -10.67 4.36
CA PRO A 235 -10.57 -10.02 3.14
C PRO A 235 -9.76 -8.76 3.41
N GLY A 236 -8.79 -8.51 2.55
CA GLY A 236 -7.89 -7.36 2.67
C GLY A 236 -6.55 -7.57 1.98
N VAL A 237 -5.70 -6.55 2.08
CA VAL A 237 -4.34 -6.52 1.55
C VAL A 237 -3.37 -6.59 2.72
N TYR A 238 -2.52 -7.61 2.75
CA TYR A 238 -1.63 -7.91 3.87
C TYR A 238 -0.18 -7.84 3.42
N PHE A 239 0.66 -7.20 4.22
CA PHE A 239 2.10 -7.10 4.03
C PHE A 239 2.80 -7.74 5.22
N PHE A 240 3.39 -8.90 4.98
CA PHE A 240 4.22 -9.61 5.95
C PHE A 240 5.67 -9.23 5.68
N TYR A 241 6.33 -8.58 6.61
CA TYR A 241 7.72 -8.16 6.45
C TYR A 241 8.64 -8.91 7.41
N GLU A 242 9.83 -9.25 6.93
CA GLU A 242 10.87 -9.91 7.71
C GLU A 242 12.24 -9.39 7.32
N PHE A 243 13.09 -9.10 8.31
CA PHE A 243 14.44 -8.62 8.09
C PHE A 243 15.39 -9.78 7.79
N SER A 244 16.12 -9.68 6.69
CA SER A 244 17.18 -10.60 6.30
C SER A 244 18.36 -10.50 7.27
N PRO A 245 18.99 -11.62 7.64
CA PRO A 245 20.22 -11.62 8.43
C PRO A 245 21.44 -11.12 7.63
N ILE A 246 21.29 -10.88 6.32
CA ILE A 246 22.36 -10.42 5.43
C ILE A 246 22.23 -8.90 5.25
N LYS A 247 23.39 -8.22 5.20
CA LYS A 247 23.51 -6.78 4.94
C LYS A 247 24.27 -6.54 3.65
N VAL A 248 23.84 -5.55 2.86
CA VAL A 248 24.50 -5.13 1.61
C VAL A 248 25.15 -3.77 1.80
N ASP A 249 26.44 -3.67 1.49
CA ASP A 249 27.16 -2.39 1.51
C ASP A 249 27.44 -1.97 0.06
N PHE A 250 26.87 -0.83 -0.36
CA PHE A 250 27.17 -0.19 -1.64
C PHE A 250 28.16 0.94 -1.43
N THR A 251 29.24 0.94 -2.21
CA THR A 251 30.24 2.00 -2.24
C THR A 251 30.31 2.55 -3.65
N GLU A 252 29.96 3.82 -3.79
CA GLU A 252 30.13 4.53 -5.05
C GLU A 252 31.59 4.99 -5.17
N GLU A 253 32.26 4.53 -6.21
CA GLU A 253 33.64 4.90 -6.50
C GLU A 253 33.71 5.61 -7.85
N ASN A 254 34.58 6.61 -7.93
CA ASN A 254 34.92 7.20 -9.22
C ASN A 254 35.85 6.25 -9.99
N THR A 255 35.66 6.17 -11.31
CA THR A 255 36.63 5.49 -12.16
C THR A 255 37.99 6.17 -12.05
N SER A 256 39.06 5.39 -11.93
CA SER A 256 40.41 5.96 -11.82
C SER A 256 40.79 6.64 -13.14
N LEU A 257 41.51 7.77 -13.06
CA LEU A 257 42.03 8.45 -14.25
C LEU A 257 42.90 7.53 -15.11
N LEU A 258 43.58 6.56 -14.48
CA LEU A 258 44.35 5.54 -15.18
C LEU A 258 43.44 4.67 -16.06
N HIS A 259 42.28 4.25 -15.55
CA HIS A 259 41.33 3.44 -16.32
C HIS A 259 40.76 4.20 -17.53
N PHE A 260 40.59 5.53 -17.40
CA PHE A 260 40.23 6.39 -18.52
C PHE A 260 41.35 6.50 -19.56
N LEU A 261 42.60 6.72 -19.12
CA LEU A 261 43.76 6.80 -20.00
C LEU A 261 44.02 5.48 -20.73
N THR A 262 43.91 4.34 -20.05
CA THR A 262 44.04 3.02 -20.69
C THR A 262 42.97 2.81 -21.75
N ASN A 263 41.73 3.25 -21.51
CA ASN A 263 40.65 3.20 -22.50
C ASN A 263 40.96 4.08 -23.73
N ILE A 264 41.51 5.28 -23.53
CA ILE A 264 41.94 6.13 -24.66
C ILE A 264 43.06 5.45 -25.45
N CYS A 265 44.09 4.94 -24.78
CA CYS A 265 45.19 4.25 -25.45
C CYS A 265 44.71 3.02 -26.22
N ALA A 266 43.75 2.27 -25.67
CA ALA A 266 43.13 1.13 -26.36
C ALA A 266 42.37 1.56 -27.62
N ILE A 267 41.60 2.65 -27.57
CA ILE A 267 40.88 3.19 -28.73
C ILE A 267 41.85 3.68 -29.81
N VAL A 268 42.86 4.47 -29.43
CA VAL A 268 43.86 5.01 -30.38
C VAL A 268 44.71 3.88 -30.99
N GLY A 269 45.18 2.95 -30.15
CA GLY A 269 45.92 1.78 -30.60
C GLY A 269 45.09 0.90 -31.55
N GLY A 270 43.81 0.70 -31.23
CA GLY A 270 42.85 -0.01 -32.09
C GLY A 270 42.67 0.65 -33.45
N ILE A 271 42.52 1.97 -33.50
CA ILE A 271 42.43 2.73 -34.76
C ILE A 271 43.71 2.57 -35.58
N PHE A 272 44.89 2.72 -34.97
CA PHE A 272 46.17 2.58 -35.68
C PHE A 272 46.41 1.17 -36.21
N THR A 273 46.05 0.15 -35.44
CA THR A 273 46.18 -1.25 -35.87
C THR A 273 45.24 -1.56 -37.04
N VAL A 274 43.99 -1.13 -36.98
CA VAL A 274 43.04 -1.32 -38.08
C VAL A 274 43.49 -0.55 -39.33
N ALA A 275 43.93 0.71 -39.18
CA ALA A 275 44.46 1.50 -40.29
C ALA A 275 45.70 0.86 -40.93
N GLY A 276 46.63 0.33 -40.13
CA GLY A 276 47.83 -0.35 -40.62
C GLY A 276 47.52 -1.66 -41.35
N ILE A 277 46.50 -2.41 -40.90
CA ILE A 277 46.03 -3.61 -41.62
C ILE A 277 45.47 -3.21 -42.98
N ILE A 278 44.61 -2.18 -43.04
CA ILE A 278 44.02 -1.70 -44.30
C ILE A 278 45.10 -1.21 -45.26
N ASP A 279 46.04 -0.39 -44.79
CA ASP A 279 47.14 0.12 -45.61
C ASP A 279 48.01 -1.01 -46.17
N SER A 280 48.35 -2.00 -45.34
CA SER A 280 49.12 -3.17 -45.77
C SER A 280 48.38 -3.98 -46.84
N PHE A 281 47.06 -4.20 -46.68
CA PHE A 281 46.24 -4.88 -47.69
C PHE A 281 46.20 -4.10 -49.01
N VAL A 282 46.01 -2.77 -48.96
CA VAL A 282 45.98 -1.92 -50.15
C VAL A 282 47.34 -1.90 -50.84
N TYR A 283 48.44 -1.75 -50.10
CA TYR A 283 49.79 -1.72 -50.65
C TYR A 283 50.18 -3.05 -51.31
N HIS A 284 49.95 -4.18 -50.62
CA HIS A 284 50.22 -5.50 -51.19
C HIS A 284 49.28 -5.82 -52.36
N GLY A 285 48.01 -5.41 -52.28
CA GLY A 285 47.05 -5.53 -53.38
C GLY A 285 47.49 -4.77 -54.62
N HIS A 286 47.85 -3.49 -54.47
CA HIS A 286 48.31 -2.64 -55.57
C HIS A 286 49.62 -3.16 -56.19
N ARG A 287 50.58 -3.58 -55.37
CA ARG A 287 51.85 -4.14 -55.83
C ARG A 287 51.68 -5.50 -56.51
N ALA A 288 50.77 -6.35 -56.04
CA ALA A 288 50.45 -7.62 -56.69
C ALA A 288 49.76 -7.41 -58.04
N ILE A 289 48.84 -6.45 -58.15
CA ILE A 289 48.18 -6.08 -59.41
C ILE A 289 49.19 -5.50 -60.40
N LYS A 290 50.04 -4.57 -59.96
CA LYS A 290 51.10 -3.98 -60.80
C LYS A 290 52.10 -5.03 -61.29
N LYS A 291 52.51 -5.96 -60.43
CA LYS A 291 53.39 -7.07 -60.82
C LYS A 291 52.69 -8.03 -61.79
N LYS A 292 51.38 -8.28 -61.63
CA LYS A 292 50.59 -9.05 -62.61
C LYS A 292 50.46 -8.33 -63.97
N MET A 293 50.32 -7.00 -63.97
CA MET A 293 50.34 -6.17 -65.18
C MET A 293 51.70 -6.26 -65.91
N GLU A 294 52.81 -6.12 -65.19
CA GLU A 294 54.17 -6.14 -65.77
C GLU A 294 54.56 -7.49 -66.38
N ILE A 295 53.99 -8.60 -65.89
CA ILE A 295 54.23 -9.95 -66.41
C ILE A 295 53.27 -10.30 -67.57
N GLY A 296 52.40 -9.36 -68.00
CA GLY A 296 51.48 -9.56 -69.13
C GLY A 296 50.37 -10.59 -68.88
N LYS A 297 50.17 -11.02 -67.62
CA LYS A 297 49.09 -11.95 -67.22
C LYS A 297 47.89 -11.16 -66.69
N LEU A 298 47.23 -10.44 -67.59
CA LEU A 298 45.86 -9.97 -67.37
C LEU A 298 44.99 -10.56 -68.49
N GLY A 299 44.63 -11.83 -68.25
CA GLY A 299 43.62 -12.62 -68.92
C GLY A 299 43.09 -13.60 -67.89
#